data_AF-A0A2D6A288-F1
#
_entry.id   AF-A0A2D6A288-F1
#
_cell.length_a   1.000
_cell.length_b   1.000
_cell.length_c   1.000
_cell.angle_alpha   90.00
_cell.angle_beta   90.00
_cell.angle_gamma   90.00
#
_symmetry.space_group_name_H-M   'P 1'
#
loop_
_entity.id
_entity.type
_entity.pdbx_description
1 polymer ?
#
loop_
_entity_poly.entity_id
_entity_poly.type
_entity_poly.pdbx_seq_one_letter_code
_entity_poly.pdbx_strand_id
1 'polypeptide(L)'
;MAKHGVIGSAFSDWWAYKYEVIDAIPWAGALMHDAGVVVSFNSDSSELARRMNLEAAKAVKYGGLPETEALKFVTLNPAIQLKVGKYVGSLEPGKHADFVVWSGHPLSSYTICEQTWIDGRRYFELTEDVRLRGEASRERQRLIQKVLASVKRKKKGADAADENGDESGAGGGR
;
A
#
# COMPACT_ATOMS: atom_id res chain seq x y z
N MET A 1 19.40 10.94 22.92
CA MET A 1 18.38 11.41 21.96
C MET A 1 17.40 12.38 22.61
N ALA A 2 16.59 11.95 23.58
CA ALA A 2 15.57 12.78 24.23
C ALA A 2 16.09 14.14 24.74
N LYS A 3 17.23 14.17 25.45
CA LYS A 3 17.86 15.42 25.97
C LYS A 3 18.18 16.46 24.89
N HIS A 4 18.36 16.03 23.65
CA HIS A 4 18.72 16.89 22.52
C HIS A 4 17.55 17.11 21.56
N GLY A 5 16.34 16.66 21.90
CA GLY A 5 15.17 16.75 21.03
C GLY A 5 15.27 15.90 19.76
N VAL A 6 16.20 14.93 19.71
CA VAL A 6 16.35 14.02 18.57
C VAL A 6 15.21 13.02 18.59
N ILE A 7 14.58 12.86 17.44
CA ILE A 7 13.46 11.96 17.21
C ILE A 7 13.95 10.68 16.52
N GLY A 8 13.35 9.53 16.81
CA GLY A 8 13.73 8.23 16.24
C GLY A 8 12.71 7.69 15.24
N SER A 9 13.17 7.04 14.18
CA SER A 9 12.35 6.18 13.33
C SER A 9 12.98 4.79 13.30
N ALA A 10 12.17 3.75 13.46
CA ALA A 10 12.63 2.38 13.58
C ALA A 10 11.82 1.45 12.67
N PHE A 11 12.41 0.30 12.35
CA PHE A 11 11.66 -0.86 11.89
C PHE A 11 11.13 -1.60 13.11
N SER A 12 9.90 -2.06 13.01
CA SER A 12 9.22 -2.90 14.00
C SER A 12 9.87 -4.28 14.12
N ASP A 13 10.19 -4.93 12.99
CA ASP A 13 10.86 -6.23 12.98
C ASP A 13 11.66 -6.56 11.71
N TRP A 14 12.02 -5.57 10.92
CA TRP A 14 12.85 -5.76 9.73
C TRP A 14 14.31 -5.41 10.05
N TRP A 15 15.16 -6.44 10.12
CA TRP A 15 16.58 -6.30 10.48
C TRP A 15 17.46 -7.34 9.76
N ALA A 16 18.78 -7.32 10.01
CA ALA A 16 19.78 -8.22 9.42
C ALA A 16 19.89 -8.22 7.87
N TYR A 17 19.24 -7.29 7.18
CA TYR A 17 19.42 -7.11 5.72
C TYR A 17 20.68 -6.30 5.36
N LYS A 18 21.31 -5.65 6.35
CA LYS A 18 22.63 -4.99 6.28
C LYS A 18 23.38 -5.15 7.61
N TYR A 19 24.70 -4.93 7.58
CA TYR A 19 25.56 -5.06 8.75
C TYR A 19 25.20 -4.07 9.87
N GLU A 20 24.76 -2.86 9.52
CA GLU A 20 24.41 -1.80 10.47
C GLU A 20 23.16 -2.12 11.32
N VAL A 21 22.35 -3.09 10.89
CA VAL A 21 21.10 -3.48 11.54
C VAL A 21 21.11 -4.94 11.98
N ILE A 22 22.29 -5.57 12.09
CA ILE A 22 22.38 -6.99 12.45
C ILE A 22 21.93 -7.25 13.90
N ASP A 23 22.19 -6.30 14.80
CA ASP A 23 21.85 -6.38 16.22
C ASP A 23 20.53 -5.67 16.56
N ALA A 24 19.72 -5.31 15.57
CA ALA A 24 18.44 -4.68 15.82
C ALA A 24 17.46 -5.68 16.44
N ILE A 25 16.63 -5.18 17.36
CA ILE A 25 15.68 -5.99 18.13
C ILE A 25 14.27 -5.40 18.02
N PRO A 26 13.21 -6.22 18.05
CA PRO A 26 11.82 -5.74 18.01
C PRO A 26 11.45 -4.74 19.12
N TRP A 27 12.13 -4.81 20.26
CA TRP A 27 11.92 -3.94 21.42
C TRP A 27 12.47 -2.52 21.24
N ALA A 28 13.29 -2.26 20.22
CA ALA A 28 14.02 -1.00 20.09
C ALA A 28 13.08 0.23 20.10
N GLY A 29 11.95 0.14 19.41
CA GLY A 29 10.97 1.24 19.39
C GLY A 29 10.36 1.53 20.77
N ALA A 30 10.04 0.47 21.52
CA ALA A 30 9.49 0.55 22.87
C ALA A 30 10.52 1.13 23.86
N LEU A 31 11.75 0.62 23.84
CA LEU A 31 12.83 1.09 24.70
C LEU A 31 13.13 2.58 24.47
N MET A 32 13.10 3.03 23.22
CA MET A 32 13.25 4.45 22.90
C MET A 32 12.08 5.29 23.40
N HIS A 33 10.84 4.80 23.27
CA HIS A 33 9.65 5.46 23.80
C HIS A 33 9.73 5.62 25.32
N ASP A 34 10.09 4.56 26.05
CA ASP A 34 10.24 4.58 27.51
C ASP A 34 11.37 5.53 27.94
N ALA A 35 12.40 5.70 27.11
CA ALA A 35 13.46 6.68 27.30
C ALA A 35 13.05 8.14 26.95
N GLY A 36 11.77 8.38 26.65
CA GLY A 36 11.22 9.70 26.34
C GLY A 36 11.52 10.20 24.92
N VAL A 37 11.89 9.30 24.00
CA VAL A 37 12.09 9.64 22.59
C VAL A 37 10.76 9.55 21.86
N VAL A 38 10.46 10.52 21.00
CA VAL A 38 9.34 10.36 20.05
C VAL A 38 9.78 9.34 19.00
N VAL A 39 9.00 8.27 18.81
CA VAL A 39 9.38 7.16 17.92
C VAL A 39 8.30 6.93 16.88
N SER A 40 8.71 6.76 15.62
CA SER A 40 7.82 6.28 14.55
C SER A 40 8.27 4.94 14.02
N PHE A 41 7.34 4.20 13.43
CA PHE A 41 7.65 3.07 12.57
C PHE A 41 7.52 3.44 11.10
N ASN A 42 8.40 2.85 10.29
CA ASN A 42 8.36 2.93 8.84
C ASN A 42 8.53 1.53 8.23
N SER A 43 8.13 1.37 6.97
CA SER A 43 8.17 0.08 6.27
C SER A 43 9.27 -0.05 5.23
N ASP A 44 9.75 1.08 4.67
CA ASP A 44 10.58 1.14 3.46
C ASP A 44 10.05 0.25 2.29
N SER A 45 8.73 0.07 2.23
CA SER A 45 8.06 -0.87 1.31
C SER A 45 6.65 -0.41 0.97
N SER A 46 6.32 -0.36 -0.33
CA SER A 46 5.00 0.00 -0.85
C SER A 46 3.91 -1.01 -0.47
N GLU A 47 4.28 -2.27 -0.31
CA GLU A 47 3.35 -3.33 0.09
C GLU A 47 3.04 -3.22 1.58
N LEU A 48 4.09 -3.10 2.40
CA LEU A 48 3.96 -3.09 3.86
C LEU A 48 3.43 -1.75 4.39
N ALA A 49 3.65 -0.65 3.67
CA ALA A 49 3.08 0.67 4.02
C ALA A 49 1.54 0.63 4.17
N ARG A 50 0.86 -0.32 3.51
CA ARG A 50 -0.59 -0.52 3.61
C ARG A 50 -1.02 -1.29 4.86
N ARG A 51 -0.07 -1.76 5.68
CA ARG A 51 -0.27 -2.61 6.85
C ARG A 51 0.45 -2.07 8.10
N MET A 52 0.77 -0.77 8.13
CA MET A 52 1.45 -0.13 9.26
C MET A 52 0.70 -0.29 10.60
N ASN A 53 -0.62 -0.51 10.58
CA ASN A 53 -1.39 -0.84 11.78
C ASN A 53 -0.92 -2.17 12.42
N LEU A 54 -0.51 -3.16 11.63
CA LEU A 54 0.08 -4.41 12.13
C LEU A 54 1.51 -4.19 12.63
N GLU A 55 2.25 -3.28 12.00
CA GLU A 55 3.58 -2.88 12.47
C GLU A 55 3.50 -2.21 13.84
N ALA A 56 2.50 -1.36 14.07
CA ALA A 56 2.21 -0.80 15.38
C ALA A 56 1.86 -1.90 16.41
N ALA A 57 1.08 -2.92 16.03
CA ALA A 57 0.72 -4.01 16.93
C ALA A 57 1.93 -4.78 17.48
N LYS A 58 3.06 -4.81 16.74
CA LYS A 58 4.31 -5.41 17.19
C LYS A 58 4.91 -4.67 18.41
N ALA A 59 4.71 -3.36 18.52
CA ALA A 59 5.13 -2.60 19.70
C ALA A 59 4.38 -3.03 20.98
N VAL A 60 3.11 -3.43 20.84
CA VAL A 60 2.34 -4.04 21.94
C VAL A 60 2.89 -5.43 22.25
N LYS A 61 3.07 -6.26 21.21
CA LYS A 61 3.48 -7.66 21.37
C LYS A 61 4.86 -7.82 22.02
N TYR A 62 5.85 -7.07 21.55
CA TYR A 62 7.23 -7.16 22.04
C TYR A 62 7.47 -6.19 23.20
N GLY A 63 7.12 -4.92 23.01
CA GLY A 63 7.42 -3.85 23.97
C GLY A 63 6.45 -3.71 25.13
N GLY A 64 5.27 -4.35 25.08
CA GLY A 64 4.25 -4.20 26.13
C GLY A 64 3.62 -2.80 26.17
N LEU A 65 3.75 -2.01 25.11
CA LEU A 65 3.16 -0.68 25.05
C LEU A 65 1.63 -0.74 25.12
N PRO A 66 0.98 0.24 25.76
CA PRO A 66 -0.45 0.45 25.59
C PRO A 66 -0.81 0.62 24.10
N GLU A 67 -1.95 0.06 23.69
CA GLU A 67 -2.38 0.07 22.28
C GLU A 67 -2.47 1.47 21.68
N THR A 68 -2.86 2.46 22.49
CA THR A 68 -2.92 3.88 22.09
C THR A 68 -1.54 4.45 21.80
N GLU A 69 -0.51 4.12 22.60
CA GLU A 69 0.87 4.56 22.36
C GLU A 69 1.46 3.85 21.13
N ALA A 70 1.17 2.57 20.96
CA ALA A 70 1.57 1.81 19.78
C ALA A 70 0.98 2.42 18.49
N LEU A 71 -0.30 2.81 18.48
CA LEU A 71 -0.93 3.47 17.33
C LEU A 71 -0.26 4.81 16.98
N LYS A 72 0.23 5.56 17.98
CA LYS A 72 0.94 6.83 17.71
C LYS A 72 2.21 6.63 16.88
N PHE A 73 2.86 5.47 16.96
CA PHE A 73 4.08 5.18 16.18
C PHE A 73 3.84 5.26 14.67
N VAL A 74 2.61 5.08 14.22
CA VAL A 74 2.23 5.10 12.81
C VAL A 74 1.23 6.21 12.46
N THR A 75 0.95 7.11 13.41
CA THR A 75 0.01 8.23 13.24
C THR A 75 0.60 9.55 13.73
N LEU A 76 0.47 9.86 15.02
CA LEU A 76 0.86 11.15 15.59
C LEU A 76 2.37 11.38 15.57
N ASN A 77 3.17 10.36 15.88
CA ASN A 77 4.62 10.50 15.99
C ASN A 77 5.30 10.82 14.64
N PRO A 78 4.99 10.14 13.52
CA PRO A 78 5.50 10.56 12.22
C PRO A 78 4.96 11.95 11.80
N ALA A 79 3.72 12.31 12.17
CA ALA A 79 3.21 13.65 11.92
C ALA A 79 3.99 14.74 12.69
N ILE A 80 4.40 14.48 13.93
CA ILE A 80 5.28 15.35 14.72
C ILE A 80 6.67 15.44 14.06
N GLN A 81 7.25 14.32 13.65
CA GLN A 81 8.55 14.27 12.95
C GLN A 81 8.58 15.13 11.69
N LEU A 82 7.51 15.05 10.91
CA LEU A 82 7.34 15.81 9.68
C LEU A 82 6.83 17.25 9.91
N LYS A 83 6.63 17.66 11.17
CA LYS A 83 6.14 18.98 11.57
C LYS A 83 4.75 19.33 11.02
N VAL A 84 3.92 18.31 10.78
CA VAL A 84 2.53 18.42 10.30
C VAL A 84 1.51 17.94 11.32
N GLY A 85 1.91 17.63 12.56
CA GLY A 85 1.02 17.17 13.64
C GLY A 85 -0.11 18.15 14.03
N LYS A 86 0.00 19.42 13.63
CA LYS A 86 -1.09 20.41 13.74
C LYS A 86 -2.23 20.17 12.73
N TYR A 87 -1.98 19.42 11.66
CA TYR A 87 -2.94 19.13 10.61
C TYR A 87 -3.44 17.68 10.66
N VAL A 88 -2.58 16.71 10.98
CA VAL A 88 -2.88 15.28 10.86
C VAL A 88 -2.33 14.46 12.02
N GLY A 89 -2.69 13.17 12.08
CA GLY A 89 -2.11 12.18 13.00
C GLY A 89 -2.89 11.96 14.30
N SER A 90 -3.95 12.72 14.55
CA SER A 90 -4.94 12.45 15.61
C SER A 90 -6.31 13.02 15.24
N LEU A 91 -7.36 12.53 15.92
CA LEU A 91 -8.74 12.97 15.74
C LEU A 91 -9.06 14.08 16.75
N GLU A 92 -8.74 15.32 16.38
CA GLU A 92 -8.94 16.51 17.20
C GLU A 92 -9.64 17.61 16.37
N PRO A 93 -10.51 18.44 16.98
CA PRO A 93 -11.11 19.58 16.29
C PRO A 93 -10.05 20.49 15.65
N GLY A 94 -10.29 20.91 14.41
CA GLY A 94 -9.39 21.78 13.64
C GLY A 94 -8.32 21.06 12.81
N LYS A 95 -8.17 19.73 12.97
CA LYS A 95 -7.34 18.89 12.10
C LYS A 95 -8.08 18.45 10.85
N HIS A 96 -7.33 17.98 9.85
CA HIS A 96 -7.89 17.38 8.65
C HIS A 96 -8.70 16.14 9.02
N ALA A 97 -9.81 15.93 8.32
CA ALA A 97 -10.67 14.76 8.51
C ALA A 97 -10.09 13.55 7.75
N ASP A 98 -8.88 13.15 8.17
CA ASP A 98 -8.14 11.99 7.66
C ASP A 98 -8.28 10.83 8.64
N PHE A 99 -9.10 9.84 8.30
CA PHE A 99 -9.37 8.71 9.19
C PHE A 99 -9.74 7.44 8.44
N VAL A 100 -9.65 6.32 9.16
CA VAL A 100 -9.97 4.99 8.65
C VAL A 100 -11.07 4.40 9.51
N VAL A 101 -12.08 3.82 8.87
CA VAL A 101 -13.11 3.01 9.51
C VAL A 101 -12.69 1.56 9.41
N TRP A 102 -12.56 0.91 10.56
CA TRP A 102 -12.14 -0.48 10.68
C TRP A 102 -13.32 -1.35 11.11
N SER A 103 -13.38 -2.59 10.63
CA SER A 103 -14.40 -3.57 11.03
C SER A 103 -14.29 -4.02 12.49
N GLY A 104 -13.18 -3.68 13.15
CA GLY A 104 -12.90 -3.97 14.55
C GLY A 104 -11.67 -3.20 15.04
N HIS A 105 -11.04 -3.67 16.12
CA HIS A 105 -9.87 -2.98 16.68
C HIS A 105 -8.72 -2.87 15.65
N PRO A 106 -8.14 -1.68 15.41
CA PRO A 106 -7.18 -1.45 14.32
C PRO A 106 -5.87 -2.23 14.43
N LEU A 107 -5.46 -2.63 15.64
CA LEU A 107 -4.27 -3.46 15.87
C LEU A 107 -4.52 -4.96 15.73
N SER A 108 -5.78 -5.39 15.53
CA SER A 108 -6.11 -6.80 15.34
C SER A 108 -5.71 -7.27 13.95
N SER A 109 -5.12 -8.46 13.82
CA SER A 109 -4.84 -9.08 12.52
C SER A 109 -6.09 -9.50 11.76
N TYR A 110 -7.23 -9.61 12.44
CA TYR A 110 -8.52 -9.96 11.83
C TYR A 110 -9.30 -8.73 11.32
N THR A 111 -8.85 -7.52 11.65
CA THR A 111 -9.57 -6.30 11.25
C THR A 111 -9.34 -5.98 9.78
N ILE A 112 -10.36 -5.40 9.15
CA ILE A 112 -10.34 -5.00 7.75
C ILE A 112 -10.64 -3.51 7.68
N CYS A 113 -9.92 -2.80 6.80
CA CYS A 113 -10.23 -1.42 6.48
C CYS A 113 -11.52 -1.41 5.66
N GLU A 114 -12.60 -0.87 6.23
CA GLU A 114 -13.88 -0.75 5.56
C GLU A 114 -13.94 0.53 4.73
N GLN A 115 -13.39 1.63 5.26
CA GLN A 115 -13.41 2.94 4.59
C GLN A 115 -12.14 3.74 4.89
N THR A 116 -11.70 4.53 3.91
CA THR A 116 -10.66 5.55 4.09
C THR A 116 -11.20 6.91 3.72
N TRP A 117 -11.02 7.87 4.61
CA TRP A 117 -11.43 9.26 4.44
C TRP A 117 -10.19 10.15 4.42
N ILE A 118 -10.15 11.08 3.46
CA ILE A 118 -9.08 12.07 3.30
C ILE A 118 -9.73 13.42 3.07
N ASP A 119 -9.34 14.44 3.84
CA ASP A 119 -9.92 15.78 3.84
C ASP A 119 -11.46 15.77 3.91
N GLY A 120 -12.03 14.82 4.67
CA GLY A 120 -13.48 14.68 4.85
C GLY A 120 -14.22 14.08 3.65
N ARG A 121 -13.50 13.58 2.64
CA ARG A 121 -14.08 12.85 1.49
C ARG A 121 -13.76 11.37 1.61
N ARG A 122 -14.74 10.51 1.32
CA ARG A 122 -14.54 9.04 1.30
C ARG A 122 -13.82 8.64 0.01
N TYR A 123 -12.56 8.25 0.12
CA TYR A 123 -11.72 7.84 -1.01
C TYR A 123 -11.77 6.34 -1.28
N PHE A 124 -12.07 5.55 -0.26
CA PHE A 124 -12.17 4.10 -0.36
C PHE A 124 -13.36 3.61 0.44
N GLU A 125 -14.07 2.63 -0.12
CA GLU A 125 -14.98 1.76 0.62
C GLU A 125 -14.94 0.34 0.05
N LEU A 126 -14.97 -0.65 0.95
CA LEU A 126 -14.69 -2.05 0.61
C LEU A 126 -15.70 -2.67 -0.36
N THR A 127 -17.00 -2.47 -0.16
CA THR A 127 -18.03 -3.08 -1.03
C THR A 127 -18.02 -2.48 -2.43
N GLU A 128 -17.79 -1.17 -2.54
CA GLU A 128 -17.61 -0.45 -3.79
C GLU A 128 -16.34 -0.92 -4.53
N ASP A 129 -15.21 -1.06 -3.85
CA ASP A 129 -13.97 -1.57 -4.43
C ASP A 129 -14.13 -3.00 -4.97
N VAL A 130 -14.77 -3.90 -4.22
CA VAL A 130 -15.05 -5.27 -4.69
C VAL A 130 -15.88 -5.26 -5.98
N ARG A 131 -16.92 -4.41 -6.05
CA ARG A 131 -17.74 -4.24 -7.26
C ARG A 131 -16.90 -3.72 -8.44
N LEU A 132 -16.14 -2.65 -8.24
CA LEU A 132 -15.32 -2.01 -9.27
C LEU A 132 -14.25 -2.95 -9.83
N ARG A 133 -13.59 -3.75 -8.98
CA ARG A 133 -12.64 -4.78 -9.42
C ARG A 133 -13.31 -5.85 -10.27
N GLY A 134 -14.52 -6.26 -9.91
CA GLY A 134 -15.32 -7.19 -10.70
C GLY A 134 -15.65 -6.64 -12.09
N GLU A 135 -16.06 -5.37 -12.16
CA GLU A 135 -16.33 -4.66 -13.42
C GLU A 135 -15.08 -4.50 -14.29
N ALA A 136 -13.97 -4.05 -13.69
CA ALA A 136 -12.69 -3.91 -14.38
C ALA A 136 -12.17 -5.23 -14.94
N SER A 137 -12.33 -6.34 -14.19
CA SER A 137 -11.94 -7.68 -14.66
C SER A 137 -12.77 -8.11 -15.87
N ARG A 138 -14.09 -7.92 -15.83
CA ARG A 138 -14.98 -8.22 -16.97
C ARG A 138 -14.64 -7.38 -18.19
N GLU A 139 -14.41 -6.09 -18.00
CA GLU A 139 -14.05 -5.20 -19.10
C GLU A 139 -12.69 -5.56 -19.70
N ARG A 140 -11.69 -5.87 -18.85
CA ARG A 140 -10.39 -6.35 -19.30
C ARG A 140 -10.51 -7.62 -20.14
N GLN A 141 -11.32 -8.59 -19.72
CA GLN A 141 -11.57 -9.81 -20.49
C GLN A 141 -12.22 -9.51 -21.85
N ARG A 142 -13.23 -8.62 -21.87
CA ARG A 142 -13.90 -8.19 -23.11
C ARG A 142 -12.91 -7.57 -24.09
N LEU A 143 -12.03 -6.69 -23.62
CA LEU A 143 -11.02 -6.04 -24.45
C LEU A 143 -9.99 -7.04 -24.99
N ILE A 144 -9.51 -7.97 -24.15
CA ILE A 144 -8.59 -9.04 -24.58
C ILE A 144 -9.22 -9.87 -25.70
N GLN A 145 -10.48 -10.28 -25.56
CA GLN A 145 -11.18 -11.04 -26.60
C GLN A 145 -11.31 -10.27 -27.91
N LYS A 146 -11.62 -8.96 -27.86
CA LYS A 146 -11.65 -8.10 -29.04
C LYS A 146 -10.28 -8.00 -29.72
N VAL A 147 -9.22 -7.84 -28.93
CA VAL A 147 -7.85 -7.80 -29.45
C VAL A 147 -7.50 -9.13 -30.13
N LEU A 148 -7.72 -10.27 -29.48
CA LEU A 148 -7.47 -11.60 -30.06
C LEU A 148 -8.24 -11.83 -31.36
N ALA A 149 -9.53 -11.47 -31.40
CA ALA A 149 -10.34 -11.57 -32.61
C ALA A 149 -9.82 -10.68 -33.75
N SER A 150 -9.38 -9.46 -33.43
CA SER A 150 -8.80 -8.53 -34.41
C SER A 150 -7.48 -9.04 -35.01
N VAL A 151 -6.63 -9.65 -34.17
CA VAL A 151 -5.36 -10.28 -34.60
C VAL A 151 -5.63 -11.46 -35.52
N LYS A 152 -6.58 -12.34 -35.14
CA LYS A 152 -6.99 -13.48 -35.99
C LYS A 152 -7.51 -13.02 -37.36
N ARG A 153 -8.32 -11.94 -37.40
CA ARG A 153 -8.82 -11.37 -38.66
C ARG A 153 -7.68 -10.79 -39.52
N LYS A 154 -6.71 -10.08 -38.93
CA LYS A 154 -5.54 -9.57 -39.65
C LYS A 154 -4.67 -10.69 -40.22
N LYS A 155 -4.42 -11.75 -39.42
CA LYS A 155 -3.67 -12.92 -39.89
C LYS A 155 -4.36 -13.60 -41.07
N LYS A 156 -5.66 -13.86 -40.98
CA LYS A 156 -6.44 -14.44 -42.09
C LYS A 156 -6.43 -13.55 -43.35
N GLY A 157 -6.42 -12.22 -43.19
CA GLY A 157 -6.32 -11.28 -44.30
C GLY A 157 -4.93 -11.22 -44.94
N ALA A 158 -3.85 -11.44 -44.17
CA ALA A 158 -2.50 -11.54 -44.69
C ALA A 158 -2.29 -12.89 -45.42
N ASP A 159 -2.72 -14.00 -44.81
CA ASP A 159 -2.63 -15.33 -45.41
C ASP A 159 -3.41 -15.38 -46.75
N ALA A 160 -4.58 -14.74 -46.83
CA ALA A 160 -5.38 -14.66 -48.07
C ALA A 160 -4.82 -13.67 -49.13
N ALA A 161 -3.94 -12.74 -48.74
CA ALA A 161 -3.27 -11.83 -49.67
C ALA A 161 -2.03 -12.47 -50.30
N ASP A 162 -1.31 -13.32 -49.55
CA ASP A 162 -0.20 -14.14 -50.07
C ASP A 162 -0.70 -15.21 -51.06
N GLU A 163 -1.85 -15.87 -50.80
CA GLU A 163 -2.41 -16.87 -51.72
C GLU A 163 -2.90 -16.28 -53.06
N ASN A 164 -3.40 -15.04 -53.09
CA ASN A 164 -3.84 -14.38 -54.32
C ASN A 164 -2.71 -13.69 -55.10
N GLY A 165 -1.52 -13.55 -54.51
CA GLY A 165 -0.34 -12.96 -55.17
C GLY A 165 0.36 -13.91 -56.14
N ASP A 166 0.16 -15.23 -56.00
CA ASP A 166 0.89 -16.25 -56.77
C ASP A 166 0.18 -16.67 -58.08
N GLU A 167 -1.10 -16.30 -58.29
CA GLU A 167 -1.86 -16.67 -59.50
C GLU A 167 -1.69 -15.71 -60.70
N SER A 168 -0.96 -14.60 -60.56
CA SER A 168 -0.73 -13.63 -61.66
C SER A 168 0.58 -13.82 -62.46
N GLY A 169 1.35 -14.89 -62.20
CA GLY A 169 2.66 -15.12 -62.83
C GLY A 169 2.71 -16.07 -64.04
N ALA A 170 1.62 -16.77 -64.38
CA ALA A 170 1.62 -17.76 -65.45
C ALA A 170 1.06 -17.18 -66.77
N GLY A 171 1.83 -16.36 -67.47
CA GLY A 171 1.38 -15.78 -68.75
C GLY A 171 2.48 -15.19 -69.63
N GLY A 172 3.14 -16.05 -70.41
CA GLY A 172 3.98 -15.69 -71.56
C GLY A 172 5.41 -16.23 -71.43
N GLY A 173 5.99 -16.97 -72.35
CA GLY A 173 5.60 -17.32 -73.71
C GLY A 173 6.88 -17.46 -74.54
N ARG A 174 7.06 -18.65 -75.13
CA ARG A 174 8.08 -19.07 -76.12
C ARG A 174 9.51 -19.31 -75.65
#